data_AF-A0A7V5NB58-F1
#
_entry.id   AF-A0A7V5NB58-F1
#
_cell.length_a   1.000
_cell.length_b   1.000
_cell.length_c   1.000
_cell.angle_alpha   90.00
_cell.angle_beta   90.00
_cell.angle_gamma   90.00
#
_symmetry.space_group_name_H-M   'P 1'
#
loop_
_entity.id
_entity.type
_entity.pdbx_description
1 polymer ?
#
loop_
_entity_poly.entity_id
_entity_poly.type
_entity_poly.pdbx_seq_one_letter_code
_entity_poly.pdbx_strand_id
1 'polypeptide(L)'
;MLFYFSLAILVFVLGAQLWLRFFINRGGLTRVNTQINADIFKYIFLISLFLIFSLLFYQSFKQYQLWSQNEISQYLLPPYRSINYFIFYVFRRIFAPYLISLTVAILFSFTAKLLNKKYEERFFYPEEYYLGALAIFLMSHPGWLFYLIFLIFIYLLIHFYSLLITHYSLQRISLYYLWIPTAIFVILISKWVEHLSLWSLLKI
;
A
#
# COMPACT_ATOMS: atom_id res chain seq x y z
N MET A 1 -9.75 -12.78 -0.61
CA MET A 1 -10.14 -12.10 0.64
C MET A 1 -9.25 -10.89 0.92
N LEU A 2 -7.92 -11.05 1.01
CA LEU A 2 -6.96 -9.95 1.24
C LEU A 2 -7.09 -8.78 0.26
N PHE A 3 -7.34 -9.10 -1.02
CA PHE A 3 -7.62 -8.12 -2.06
C PHE A 3 -8.75 -7.14 -1.67
N TYR A 4 -9.92 -7.67 -1.33
CA TYR A 4 -11.09 -6.87 -0.97
C TYR A 4 -10.88 -6.11 0.33
N PHE A 5 -10.15 -6.69 1.28
CA PHE A 5 -9.84 -6.04 2.55
C PHE A 5 -8.91 -4.84 2.35
N SER A 6 -7.86 -5.00 1.53
CA SER A 6 -6.93 -3.92 1.19
C SER A 6 -7.64 -2.80 0.43
N LEU A 7 -8.53 -3.16 -0.52
CA LEU A 7 -9.37 -2.21 -1.23
C LEU A 7 -10.30 -1.43 -0.28
N ALA A 8 -10.95 -2.12 0.68
CA ALA A 8 -11.83 -1.50 1.65
C ALA A 8 -11.09 -0.48 2.53
N ILE A 9 -9.86 -0.82 2.99
CA ILE A 9 -9.01 0.11 3.72
C ILE A 9 -8.71 1.34 2.85
N LEU A 10 -8.29 1.16 1.60
CA LEU A 10 -7.96 2.28 0.72
C LEU A 10 -9.17 3.18 0.43
N VAL A 11 -10.35 2.61 0.19
CA VAL A 11 -11.60 3.38 -0.01
C VAL A 11 -11.95 4.17 1.24
N PHE A 12 -11.85 3.55 2.43
CA PHE A 12 -12.05 4.23 3.70
C PHE A 12 -11.07 5.38 3.88
N VAL A 13 -9.79 5.16 3.59
CA VAL A 13 -8.74 6.19 3.72
C VAL A 13 -8.95 7.32 2.71
N LEU A 14 -9.37 7.02 1.48
CA LEU A 14 -9.74 8.05 0.52
C LEU A 14 -10.91 8.91 1.02
N GLY A 15 -11.94 8.28 1.58
CA GLY A 15 -13.06 8.97 2.21
C GLY A 15 -12.61 9.87 3.38
N ALA A 16 -11.78 9.33 4.27
CA ALA A 16 -11.20 10.08 5.38
C ALA A 16 -10.34 11.27 4.90
N GLN A 17 -9.56 11.07 3.83
CA GLN A 17 -8.73 12.11 3.22
C GLN A 17 -9.56 13.27 2.68
N LEU A 18 -10.64 12.97 1.94
CA LEU A 18 -11.56 13.98 1.41
C LEU A 18 -12.30 14.71 2.54
N TRP A 19 -12.76 13.97 3.55
CA TRP A 19 -13.43 14.53 4.72
C TRP A 19 -12.51 15.49 5.48
N LEU A 20 -11.32 15.06 5.89
CA LEU A 20 -10.39 15.89 6.67
C LEU A 20 -10.09 17.20 5.94
N ARG A 21 -9.87 17.15 4.62
CA ARG A 21 -9.60 18.34 3.81
C ARG A 21 -10.78 19.29 3.72
N PHE A 22 -12.01 18.77 3.62
CA PHE A 22 -13.22 19.60 3.62
C PHE A 22 -13.34 20.45 4.89
N PHE A 23 -13.06 19.87 6.06
CA PHE A 23 -13.12 20.60 7.33
C PHE A 23 -11.97 21.59 7.51
N ILE A 24 -10.76 21.23 7.08
CA ILE A 24 -9.59 22.12 7.17
C ILE A 24 -9.78 23.39 6.33
N ASN A 25 -10.30 23.26 5.11
CA ASN A 25 -10.57 24.41 4.24
C ASN A 25 -11.58 25.39 4.83
N ARG A 26 -12.47 24.96 5.75
CA ARG A 26 -13.41 25.85 6.46
C ARG A 26 -12.82 26.53 7.70
N GLY A 27 -11.73 26.00 8.27
CA GLY A 27 -11.25 26.37 9.61
C GLY A 27 -10.09 27.36 9.70
N GLY A 28 -9.51 27.82 8.57
CA GLY A 28 -8.50 28.91 8.54
C GLY A 28 -7.13 28.63 9.19
N LEU A 29 -6.94 27.54 9.93
CA LEU A 29 -5.71 27.19 10.65
C LEU A 29 -4.84 26.24 9.81
N THR A 30 -3.84 26.76 9.10
CA THR A 30 -3.11 25.98 8.09
C THR A 30 -1.97 25.13 8.66
N ARG A 31 -1.27 25.57 9.71
CA ARG A 31 0.00 24.92 10.15
C ARG A 31 -0.15 23.89 11.27
N VAL A 32 -1.10 24.08 12.19
CA VAL A 32 -1.41 23.09 13.25
C VAL A 32 -2.11 21.87 12.64
N ASN A 33 -2.97 22.10 11.63
CA ASN A 33 -3.71 21.04 10.95
C ASN A 33 -2.83 20.06 10.16
N THR A 34 -1.72 20.50 9.58
CA THR A 34 -0.82 19.61 8.81
C THR A 34 -0.12 18.57 9.70
N GLN A 35 0.28 18.94 10.92
CA GLN A 35 0.93 18.00 11.84
C GLN A 35 -0.08 16.96 12.37
N ILE A 36 -1.28 17.42 12.76
CA ILE A 36 -2.36 16.54 13.23
C ILE A 36 -2.75 15.52 12.16
N ASN A 37 -2.83 15.94 10.90
CA ASN A 37 -3.11 15.03 9.78
C ASN A 37 -2.03 13.96 9.65
N ALA A 38 -0.75 14.33 9.73
CA ALA A 38 0.34 13.38 9.64
C ALA A 38 0.26 12.31 10.74
N ASP A 39 -0.09 12.70 11.96
CA ASP A 39 -0.28 11.76 13.06
C ASP A 39 -1.50 10.85 12.83
N ILE A 40 -2.62 11.38 12.33
CA ILE A 40 -3.79 10.56 11.95
C ILE A 40 -3.40 9.52 10.90
N PHE A 41 -2.73 9.92 9.81
CA PHE A 41 -2.33 8.98 8.75
C PHE A 41 -1.27 7.98 9.22
N LYS A 42 -0.40 8.36 10.17
CA LYS A 42 0.50 7.43 10.86
C LYS A 42 -0.29 6.36 11.63
N TYR A 43 -1.31 6.74 12.40
CA TYR A 43 -2.14 5.77 13.13
C TYR A 43 -2.94 4.88 12.17
N ILE A 44 -3.50 5.44 11.10
CA ILE A 44 -4.16 4.67 10.04
C ILE A 44 -3.19 3.62 9.46
N PHE A 45 -1.94 4.00 9.19
CA PHE A 45 -0.93 3.08 8.71
C PHE A 45 -0.64 1.95 9.71
N LEU A 46 -0.43 2.28 10.99
CA LEU A 46 -0.16 1.29 12.04
C LEU A 46 -1.35 0.34 12.27
N ILE A 47 -2.57 0.87 12.28
CA ILE A 47 -3.81 0.07 12.40
C ILE A 47 -3.95 -0.85 11.18
N SER A 48 -3.70 -0.34 9.98
CA SER A 48 -3.75 -1.13 8.75
C SER A 48 -2.73 -2.27 8.77
N LEU A 49 -1.52 -2.00 9.27
CA LEU A 49 -0.49 -3.03 9.49
C LEU A 49 -1.02 -4.11 10.43
N PHE A 50 -1.50 -3.74 11.61
CA PHE A 50 -2.05 -4.68 12.59
C PHE A 50 -3.20 -5.53 12.01
N LEU A 51 -4.14 -4.90 11.31
CA LEU A 51 -5.28 -5.58 10.70
C LEU A 51 -4.84 -6.58 9.61
N ILE A 52 -3.90 -6.19 8.74
CA ILE A 52 -3.38 -7.08 7.70
C ILE A 52 -2.67 -8.26 8.34
N PHE A 53 -1.74 -8.05 9.28
CA PHE A 53 -1.05 -9.17 9.93
C PHE A 53 -2.01 -10.10 10.68
N SER A 54 -3.01 -9.55 11.37
CA SER A 54 -4.05 -10.36 12.01
C SER A 54 -4.79 -11.24 10.99
N LEU A 55 -5.10 -10.70 9.81
CA LEU A 55 -5.72 -11.44 8.72
C LEU A 55 -4.79 -12.51 8.13
N LEU A 56 -3.49 -12.25 8.02
CA LEU A 56 -2.49 -13.25 7.58
C LEU A 56 -2.40 -14.43 8.55
N PHE A 57 -2.39 -14.17 9.87
CA PHE A 57 -2.45 -15.23 10.88
C PHE A 57 -3.76 -16.03 10.77
N TYR A 58 -4.90 -15.36 10.62
CA TYR A 58 -6.18 -16.03 10.43
C TYR A 58 -6.18 -16.93 9.19
N GLN A 59 -5.63 -16.46 8.07
CA GLN A 59 -5.51 -17.27 6.86
C GLN A 59 -4.56 -18.46 7.02
N SER A 60 -3.47 -18.28 7.76
CA SER A 60 -2.55 -19.35 8.09
C SER A 60 -3.24 -20.44 8.92
N PHE A 61 -4.04 -20.05 9.90
CA PHE A 61 -4.86 -20.97 10.68
C PHE A 61 -5.87 -21.70 9.80
N LYS A 62 -6.58 -20.99 8.92
CA LYS A 62 -7.51 -21.61 7.96
C LYS A 62 -6.81 -22.57 7.00
N GLN A 63 -5.60 -22.24 6.54
CA GLN A 63 -4.80 -23.11 5.70
C GLN A 63 -4.43 -24.41 6.42
N TYR A 64 -4.09 -24.33 7.71
CA TYR A 64 -3.83 -25.51 8.54
C TYR A 64 -5.09 -26.40 8.65
N GLN A 65 -6.23 -25.80 8.98
CA GLN A 65 -7.51 -26.54 9.09
C GLN A 65 -7.89 -27.23 7.77
N LEU A 66 -7.72 -26.54 6.64
CA LEU A 66 -7.98 -27.10 5.31
C LEU A 66 -7.05 -28.28 5.02
N TRP A 67 -5.79 -28.20 5.44
CA TRP A 67 -4.85 -29.29 5.24
C TRP A 67 -5.14 -30.50 6.12
N SER A 68 -5.56 -30.29 7.37
CA SER A 68 -5.86 -31.37 8.31
C SER A 68 -7.15 -32.15 8.00
N GLN A 69 -8.11 -31.53 7.30
CA GLN A 69 -9.40 -32.15 7.00
C GLN A 69 -9.44 -32.92 5.68
N ASN A 70 -8.47 -32.69 4.79
CA ASN A 70 -8.44 -33.29 3.46
C ASN A 70 -7.50 -34.51 3.44
N GLU A 71 -7.98 -35.61 2.86
CA GLU A 71 -7.31 -36.92 2.87
C GLU A 71 -5.90 -36.91 2.24
N ILE A 72 -5.65 -36.01 1.28
CA ILE A 72 -4.37 -35.88 0.59
C ILE A 72 -3.45 -34.89 1.29
N SER A 73 -3.96 -33.72 1.68
CA SER A 73 -3.12 -32.67 2.26
C SER A 73 -2.74 -32.92 3.72
N GLN A 74 -3.42 -33.84 4.42
CA GLN A 74 -3.01 -34.23 5.78
C GLN A 74 -1.58 -34.80 5.82
N TYR A 75 -1.10 -35.39 4.72
CA TYR A 75 0.27 -35.87 4.59
C TYR A 75 1.31 -34.74 4.52
N LEU A 76 0.88 -33.49 4.35
CA LEU A 76 1.74 -32.31 4.41
C LEU A 76 1.90 -31.77 5.85
N LEU A 77 1.20 -32.35 6.82
CA LEU A 77 1.22 -31.97 8.23
C LEU A 77 1.84 -33.08 9.11
N PRO A 78 2.18 -32.78 10.37
CA PRO A 78 2.53 -33.81 11.35
C PRO A 78 1.39 -34.83 11.53
N PRO A 79 1.71 -36.13 11.68
CA PRO A 79 3.04 -36.72 11.90
C PRO A 79 3.85 -37.01 10.62
N TYR A 80 3.25 -36.90 9.43
CA TYR A 80 3.87 -37.31 8.16
C TYR A 80 4.97 -36.36 7.67
N ARG A 81 4.85 -35.07 7.99
CA ARG A 81 5.88 -34.04 7.71
C ARG A 81 6.11 -33.18 8.96
N SER A 82 7.32 -32.64 9.09
CA SER A 82 7.64 -31.71 10.17
C SER A 82 6.77 -30.44 10.11
N ILE A 83 6.44 -29.87 11.27
CA ILE A 83 5.71 -28.59 11.35
C ILE A 83 6.44 -27.44 10.63
N ASN A 84 7.77 -27.54 10.55
CA ASN A 84 8.62 -26.58 9.85
C ASN A 84 8.27 -26.46 8.36
N TYR A 85 7.83 -27.55 7.73
CA TYR A 85 7.36 -27.52 6.35
C TYR A 85 6.14 -26.59 6.20
N PHE A 86 5.16 -26.74 7.10
CA PHE A 86 3.97 -25.89 7.10
C PHE A 86 4.31 -24.42 7.38
N ILE A 87 5.17 -24.16 8.37
CA ILE A 87 5.62 -22.80 8.69
C ILE A 87 6.31 -22.16 7.49
N PHE A 88 7.22 -22.88 6.82
CA PHE A 88 7.90 -22.38 5.64
C PHE A 88 6.94 -22.11 4.47
N TYR A 89 5.98 -23.00 4.24
CA TYR A 89 4.94 -22.82 3.22
C TYR A 89 4.10 -21.56 3.48
N VAL A 90 3.58 -21.43 4.70
CA VAL A 90 2.79 -20.25 5.13
C VAL A 90 3.63 -18.99 5.02
N PHE A 91 4.88 -19.02 5.48
CA PHE A 91 5.77 -17.88 5.40
C PHE A 91 5.96 -17.43 3.95
N ARG A 92 6.38 -18.33 3.05
CA ARG A 92 6.63 -18.00 1.64
C ARG A 92 5.37 -17.51 0.93
N ARG A 93 4.24 -18.19 1.12
CA ARG A 93 3.03 -17.92 0.32
C ARG A 93 2.12 -16.84 0.88
N ILE A 94 2.07 -16.68 2.20
CA ILE A 94 1.13 -15.76 2.87
C ILE A 94 1.87 -14.52 3.39
N PHE A 95 2.98 -14.69 4.11
CA PHE A 95 3.66 -13.57 4.76
C PHE A 95 4.66 -12.83 3.88
N ALA A 96 5.47 -13.55 3.08
CA ALA A 96 6.57 -12.97 2.34
C ALA A 96 6.15 -11.84 1.40
N PRO A 97 5.01 -11.92 0.66
CA PRO A 97 4.58 -10.82 -0.20
C PRO A 97 4.31 -9.51 0.56
N TYR A 98 3.79 -9.61 1.79
CA TYR A 98 3.51 -8.46 2.66
C TYR A 98 4.74 -7.98 3.42
N LEU A 99 5.66 -8.87 3.79
CA LEU A 99 6.92 -8.47 4.40
C LEU A 99 7.82 -7.72 3.41
N ILE A 100 7.84 -8.16 2.15
CA ILE A 100 8.53 -7.46 1.07
C ILE A 100 7.91 -6.08 0.87
N SER A 101 6.58 -5.99 0.71
CA SER A 101 5.91 -4.69 0.54
C SER A 101 6.08 -3.78 1.76
N LEU A 102 6.06 -4.32 2.98
CA LEU A 102 6.31 -3.57 4.20
C LEU A 102 7.74 -3.00 4.23
N THR A 103 8.73 -3.80 3.86
CA THR A 103 10.12 -3.36 3.78
C THR A 103 10.24 -2.18 2.81
N VAL A 104 9.63 -2.30 1.62
CA VAL A 104 9.61 -1.22 0.63
C VAL A 104 8.85 0.00 1.14
N ALA A 105 7.72 -0.17 1.82
CA ALA A 105 6.93 0.92 2.39
C ALA A 105 7.71 1.71 3.47
N ILE A 106 8.43 1.01 4.35
CA ILE A 106 9.29 1.62 5.38
C ILE A 106 10.45 2.38 4.71
N LEU A 107 11.12 1.76 3.73
CA LEU A 107 12.20 2.41 2.97
C LEU A 107 11.67 3.66 2.25
N PHE A 108 10.51 3.59 1.61
CA PHE A 108 9.86 4.73 0.98
C PHE A 108 9.57 5.84 1.99
N SER A 109 8.91 5.54 3.11
CA SER A 109 8.56 6.55 4.12
C SER A 109 9.81 7.24 4.69
N PHE A 110 10.86 6.45 4.98
CA PHE A 110 12.12 6.95 5.49
C PHE A 110 12.87 7.83 4.48
N THR A 111 13.02 7.35 3.24
CA THR A 111 13.69 8.10 2.17
C THR A 111 12.93 9.37 1.80
N ALA A 112 11.60 9.30 1.70
CA ALA A 112 10.75 10.47 1.45
C ALA A 112 10.95 11.54 2.53
N LYS A 113 10.94 11.15 3.82
CA LYS A 113 11.18 12.09 4.93
C LYS A 113 12.58 12.68 4.91
N LEU A 114 13.62 11.86 4.67
CA LEU A 114 15.00 12.33 4.62
C LEU A 114 15.23 13.31 3.46
N LEU A 115 14.74 12.97 2.27
CA LEU A 115 14.85 13.83 1.10
C LEU A 115 14.04 15.11 1.31
N ASN A 116 12.81 15.03 1.81
CA ASN A 116 12.02 16.23 2.01
C ASN A 116 12.69 17.20 2.99
N LYS A 117 13.24 16.68 4.11
CA LYS A 117 14.00 17.51 5.06
C LYS A 117 15.25 18.12 4.42
N LYS A 118 15.96 17.36 3.59
CA LYS A 118 17.17 17.84 2.88
C LYS A 118 16.86 18.98 1.91
N TYR A 119 15.67 18.99 1.31
CA TYR A 119 15.25 19.96 0.29
C TYR A 119 14.13 20.88 0.82
N GLU A 120 14.19 21.27 2.09
CA GLU A 120 13.32 22.29 2.69
C GLU A 120 11.80 22.04 2.53
N GLU A 121 11.39 20.78 2.66
CA GLU A 121 10.01 20.30 2.52
C GLU A 121 9.37 20.57 1.13
N ARG A 122 10.21 20.65 0.09
CA ARG A 122 9.77 21.01 -1.28
C ARG A 122 8.98 19.91 -1.99
N PHE A 123 9.16 18.63 -1.65
CA PHE A 123 8.58 17.52 -2.42
C PHE A 123 7.24 17.04 -1.87
N PHE A 124 7.18 16.78 -0.56
CA PHE A 124 6.07 16.09 0.08
C PHE A 124 5.47 16.89 1.24
N TYR A 125 4.20 16.66 1.52
CA TYR A 125 3.58 17.03 2.79
C TYR A 125 3.82 15.92 3.81
N PRO A 126 3.88 16.24 5.12
CA PRO A 126 4.14 15.25 6.16
C PRO A 126 3.24 14.00 6.14
N GLU A 127 1.98 14.17 5.73
CA GLU A 127 1.01 13.09 5.56
C GLU A 127 1.27 12.20 4.32
N GLU A 128 1.92 12.72 3.27
CA GLU A 128 2.19 11.96 2.04
C GLU A 128 3.16 10.80 2.29
N TYR A 129 4.05 10.92 3.28
CA TYR A 129 4.96 9.83 3.66
C TYR A 129 4.19 8.58 4.08
N TYR A 130 3.12 8.76 4.85
CA TYR A 130 2.31 7.66 5.37
C TYR A 130 1.30 7.18 4.34
N LEU A 131 0.72 8.08 3.53
CA LEU A 131 -0.18 7.70 2.44
C LEU A 131 0.53 6.85 1.39
N GLY A 132 1.74 7.23 0.98
CA GLY A 132 2.51 6.45 0.02
C GLY A 132 2.98 5.11 0.60
N ALA A 133 3.45 5.10 1.85
CA ALA A 133 3.81 3.86 2.53
C ALA A 133 2.60 2.90 2.68
N LEU A 134 1.44 3.45 3.04
CA LEU A 134 0.19 2.69 3.14
C LEU A 134 -0.20 2.08 1.79
N ALA A 135 -0.17 2.87 0.72
CA ALA A 135 -0.48 2.40 -0.63
C ALA A 135 0.46 1.27 -1.06
N ILE A 136 1.78 1.45 -0.91
CA ILE A 136 2.79 0.43 -1.21
C ILE A 136 2.54 -0.86 -0.41
N PHE A 137 2.30 -0.74 0.90
CA PHE A 137 2.10 -1.88 1.77
C PHE A 137 0.86 -2.69 1.38
N LEU A 138 -0.28 -2.02 1.21
CA LEU A 138 -1.58 -2.65 0.93
C LEU A 138 -1.65 -3.32 -0.44
N MET A 139 -0.83 -2.90 -1.41
CA MET A 139 -0.76 -3.53 -2.71
C MET A 139 -0.03 -4.88 -2.70
N SER A 140 0.74 -5.19 -1.65
CA SER A 140 1.57 -6.40 -1.52
C SER A 140 2.55 -6.60 -2.70
N HIS A 141 3.44 -7.58 -2.61
CA HIS A 141 4.27 -7.98 -3.74
C HIS A 141 3.50 -8.92 -4.69
N PRO A 142 3.58 -8.76 -6.03
CA PRO A 142 4.35 -7.76 -6.78
C PRO A 142 3.58 -6.46 -7.09
N GLY A 143 2.34 -6.31 -6.60
CA GLY A 143 1.45 -5.20 -6.94
C GLY A 143 2.05 -3.81 -6.73
N TRP A 144 2.87 -3.62 -5.70
CA TRP A 144 3.53 -2.33 -5.43
C TRP A 144 4.48 -1.86 -6.55
N LEU A 145 5.03 -2.76 -7.38
CA LEU A 145 5.87 -2.38 -8.52
C LEU A 145 5.04 -1.68 -9.60
N PHE A 146 3.93 -2.32 -9.98
CA PHE A 146 2.99 -1.77 -10.94
C PHE A 146 2.40 -0.46 -10.44
N TYR A 147 2.13 -0.38 -9.14
CA TYR A 147 1.71 0.84 -8.48
C TYR A 147 2.65 2.01 -8.71
N LEU A 148 3.94 1.84 -8.42
CA LEU A 148 4.92 2.92 -8.58
C LEU A 148 5.06 3.32 -10.05
N ILE A 149 5.05 2.36 -10.97
CA ILE A 149 5.08 2.63 -12.42
C ILE A 149 3.87 3.47 -12.83
N PHE A 150 2.66 3.08 -12.44
CA PHE A 150 1.43 3.81 -12.74
C PHE A 150 1.40 5.19 -12.11
N LEU A 151 1.84 5.32 -10.85
CA LEU A 151 1.90 6.60 -10.15
C LEU A 151 2.84 7.59 -10.88
N ILE A 152 4.05 7.13 -11.25
CA ILE A 152 5.01 7.93 -12.00
C ILE A 152 4.44 8.31 -13.37
N PHE A 153 3.82 7.36 -14.07
CA PHE A 153 3.20 7.61 -15.37
C PHE A 153 2.11 8.68 -15.28
N ILE A 154 1.17 8.56 -14.33
CA ILE A 154 0.10 9.55 -14.13
C ILE A 154 0.67 10.90 -13.72
N TYR A 155 1.69 10.93 -12.85
CA TYR A 155 2.36 12.16 -12.47
C TYR A 155 2.98 12.89 -13.66
N LEU A 156 3.69 12.16 -14.53
CA LEU A 156 4.28 12.71 -15.75
C LEU A 156 3.22 13.24 -16.71
N LEU A 157 2.09 12.53 -16.88
CA LEU A 157 0.98 13.00 -17.71
C LEU A 157 0.38 14.30 -17.19
N ILE A 158 0.18 14.42 -15.88
CA ILE A 158 -0.33 15.65 -15.27
C ILE A 158 0.66 16.80 -15.47
N HIS A 159 1.96 16.54 -15.32
CA HIS A 159 2.98 17.54 -15.53
C HIS A 159 3.05 18.01 -16.99
N PHE A 160 2.98 17.07 -17.94
CA PHE A 160 2.93 17.37 -19.37
C PHE A 160 1.69 18.19 -19.74
N TYR A 161 0.52 17.80 -19.23
CA TYR A 161 -0.73 18.55 -19.40
C TYR A 161 -0.63 19.99 -18.87
N SER A 162 -0.08 20.15 -17.66
CA SER A 162 0.11 21.47 -17.03
C SER A 162 1.07 22.37 -17.80
N LEU A 163 2.13 21.79 -18.39
CA LEU A 163 3.08 22.54 -19.21
C LEU A 163 2.43 23.03 -20.52
N LEU A 164 1.65 22.17 -21.19
CA LEU A 164 1.08 22.48 -22.50
C LEU A 164 -0.12 23.43 -22.46
N ILE A 165 -1.02 23.26 -21.49
CA ILE A 165 -2.33 23.95 -21.52
C ILE A 165 -2.31 25.17 -20.62
N THR A 166 -1.99 24.97 -19.35
CA THR A 166 -2.16 26.03 -18.35
C THR A 166 -0.95 26.97 -18.25
N HIS A 167 0.17 26.66 -18.92
CA HIS A 167 1.41 27.45 -18.91
C HIS A 167 1.93 27.76 -17.48
N TYR A 168 1.43 27.08 -16.45
CA TYR A 168 1.91 27.17 -15.08
C TYR A 168 3.20 26.35 -14.96
N SER A 169 4.34 26.97 -15.25
CA SER A 169 5.61 26.27 -15.38
C SER A 169 6.33 25.94 -14.06
N LEU A 170 5.82 26.38 -12.90
CA LEU A 170 6.63 26.35 -11.65
C LEU A 170 5.89 26.01 -10.35
N GLN A 171 4.58 25.76 -10.36
CA GLN A 171 3.87 25.39 -9.12
C GLN A 171 4.02 23.90 -8.81
N ARG A 172 4.30 23.59 -7.54
CA ARG A 172 4.45 22.23 -7.02
C ARG A 172 3.15 21.45 -7.23
N ILE A 173 3.21 20.39 -8.02
CA ILE A 173 2.12 19.41 -8.12
C ILE A 173 2.32 18.38 -7.02
N SER A 174 1.49 18.44 -5.98
CA SER A 174 1.49 17.45 -4.90
C SER A 174 0.84 16.15 -5.36
N LEU A 175 1.41 15.02 -4.91
CA LEU A 175 0.88 13.69 -5.14
C LEU A 175 -0.24 13.31 -4.16
N TYR A 176 -0.64 14.23 -3.28
CA TYR A 176 -1.55 13.96 -2.16
C TYR A 176 -2.81 13.23 -2.60
N TYR A 177 -3.47 13.72 -3.66
CA TYR A 177 -4.68 13.12 -4.22
C TYR A 177 -4.44 11.95 -5.17
N LEU A 178 -3.18 11.60 -5.44
CA LEU A 178 -2.84 10.52 -6.36
C LEU A 178 -2.46 9.25 -5.62
N TRP A 179 -1.84 9.32 -4.44
CA TRP A 179 -1.38 8.13 -3.70
C TRP A 179 -2.44 7.04 -3.57
N ILE A 180 -3.62 7.38 -3.03
CA ILE A 180 -4.67 6.40 -2.74
C ILE A 180 -5.49 6.03 -4.00
N PRO A 181 -5.96 6.98 -4.84
CA PRO A 181 -6.71 6.61 -6.04
C PRO A 181 -5.92 5.75 -7.02
N THR A 182 -4.62 6.01 -7.18
CA THR A 182 -3.78 5.16 -8.04
C THR A 182 -3.63 3.75 -7.46
N ALA A 183 -3.55 3.60 -6.14
CA ALA A 183 -3.49 2.28 -5.50
C ALA A 183 -4.79 1.51 -5.71
N ILE A 184 -5.94 2.18 -5.54
CA ILE A 184 -7.26 1.63 -5.84
C ILE A 184 -7.34 1.18 -7.30
N PHE A 185 -6.93 2.04 -8.23
CA PHE A 185 -6.94 1.73 -9.65
C PHE A 185 -6.10 0.48 -9.96
N VAL A 186 -4.86 0.43 -9.46
CA VAL A 186 -3.94 -0.68 -9.73
C VAL A 186 -4.47 -1.99 -9.11
N ILE A 187 -5.10 -1.93 -7.94
CA ILE A 187 -5.80 -3.08 -7.35
C ILE A 187 -6.95 -3.52 -8.26
N LEU A 188 -7.80 -2.61 -8.73
CA LEU A 188 -8.93 -2.98 -9.59
C LEU A 188 -8.49 -3.64 -10.91
N ILE A 189 -7.39 -3.18 -11.51
CA ILE A 189 -6.85 -3.77 -12.72
C ILE A 189 -5.97 -5.00 -12.46
N SER A 190 -5.60 -5.31 -11.21
CA SER A 190 -4.60 -6.34 -10.91
C SER A 190 -4.96 -7.70 -11.49
N LYS A 191 -6.26 -8.05 -11.51
CA LYS A 191 -6.77 -9.29 -12.14
C LYS A 191 -6.40 -9.40 -13.61
N TRP A 192 -6.35 -8.27 -14.33
CA TRP A 192 -5.95 -8.21 -15.73
C TRP A 192 -4.43 -8.28 -15.87
N VAL A 193 -3.71 -7.56 -14.98
CA VAL A 193 -2.24 -7.53 -14.97
C VAL A 193 -1.66 -8.91 -14.64
N GLU A 194 -2.36 -9.73 -13.84
CA GLU A 194 -1.97 -11.10 -13.51
C GLU A 194 -1.83 -12.03 -14.73
N HIS A 195 -2.46 -11.71 -15.86
CA HIS A 195 -2.32 -12.46 -17.11
C HIS A 195 -1.06 -12.08 -17.91
N LEU A 196 -0.36 -11.01 -17.54
CA LEU A 196 0.89 -10.61 -18.20
C LEU A 196 2.04 -11.53 -17.76
N SER A 197 2.90 -11.89 -18.71
CA SER A 197 4.08 -12.74 -18.46
C SER A 197 5.03 -12.16 -17.40
N LEU A 198 5.13 -10.84 -17.31
CA LEU A 198 5.95 -10.18 -16.28
C LEU A 198 5.44 -10.44 -14.86
N TRP A 199 4.12 -10.58 -14.67
CA TRP A 199 3.57 -10.83 -13.33
C TRP A 199 3.88 -12.24 -12.84
N SER A 200 3.85 -13.25 -13.72
CA SER A 200 4.17 -14.63 -13.33
C SER A 200 5.64 -14.80 -12.94
N LEU A 201 6.55 -14.04 -13.55
CA LEU A 201 7.98 -14.03 -13.20
C LEU A 201 8.26 -13.45 -11.81
N LEU A 202 7.39 -12.57 -11.32
CA LEU A 202 7.53 -11.87 -10.04
C LEU A 202 6.73 -12.52 -8.91
N LYS A 203 5.94 -13.57 -9.18
CA LYS A 203 5.23 -14.29 -8.12
C LYS A 203 6.24 -15.09 -7.27
N ILE A 204 6.17 -14.91 -5.95
CA ILE A 204 6.99 -15.62 -4.94
C ILE A 204 6.09 -16.49 -4.08
#